data_AF-A0A0D6M9K0-F1
#
_entry.id   AF-A0A0D6M9K0-F1
#
_cell.length_a   1.000
_cell.length_b   1.000
_cell.length_c   1.000
_cell.angle_alpha   90.00
_cell.angle_beta   90.00
_cell.angle_gamma   90.00
#
_symmetry.space_group_name_H-M   'P 1'
#
loop_
_entity.id
_entity.type
_entity.pdbx_description
1 polymer ?
#
loop_
_entity_poly.entity_id
_entity_poly.type
_entity_poly.pdbx_seq_one_letter_code
_entity_poly.pdbx_strand_id
1 'polypeptide(L)'
;MAGEKGLDMMTIRVFHDAVQYKLTYFNGRGRAECARQDNLKKDVLLPARDKFFGFLTKFLKKNSSGFLVGDSVTWVDLLIAEHVSSMQSKVPEYLEGFPEVKAHMEKVHSIPKIKKWIESRPASDY
;
A
#
# COMPACT_ATOMS: atom_id res chain seq x y z
N MET A 1 -25.23 21.42 1.28
CA MET A 1 -24.05 21.36 2.17
C MET A 1 -22.95 20.62 1.42
N ALA A 2 -21.80 21.26 1.24
CA ALA A 2 -20.67 20.80 0.41
C ALA A 2 -20.24 19.37 0.81
N GLY A 3 -20.11 18.41 -0.11
CA GLY A 3 -19.30 18.44 -1.32
C GLY A 3 -18.10 17.52 -1.07
N GLU A 4 -18.36 16.21 -1.11
CA GLU A 4 -17.39 15.13 -0.97
C GLU A 4 -16.18 15.34 -1.89
N LYS A 5 -14.99 15.52 -1.30
CA LYS A 5 -13.71 15.35 -2.00
C LYS A 5 -12.74 14.54 -1.14
N GLY A 6 -13.27 13.49 -0.50
CA GLY A 6 -12.47 12.36 -0.05
C GLY A 6 -12.06 11.57 -1.29
N LEU A 7 -10.80 11.13 -1.32
CA LEU A 7 -10.17 10.32 -2.36
C LEU A 7 -11.19 9.41 -3.09
N ASP A 8 -11.50 9.73 -4.36
CA ASP A 8 -12.52 8.99 -5.11
C ASP A 8 -12.06 7.54 -5.33
N MET A 9 -12.99 6.60 -5.16
CA MET A 9 -12.78 5.16 -5.29
C MET A 9 -12.14 4.76 -6.63
N MET A 10 -12.45 5.51 -7.70
CA MET A 10 -11.90 5.33 -9.03
C MET A 10 -10.42 5.73 -9.07
N THR A 11 -10.04 6.81 -8.39
CA THR A 11 -8.64 7.24 -8.23
C THR A 11 -7.80 6.18 -7.50
N ILE A 12 -8.33 5.60 -6.41
CA ILE A 12 -7.63 4.56 -5.65
C ILE A 12 -7.48 3.28 -6.48
N ARG A 13 -8.54 2.88 -7.20
CA ARG A 13 -8.57 1.67 -8.02
C ARG A 13 -7.62 1.76 -9.21
N VAL A 14 -7.63 2.89 -9.93
CA VAL A 14 -6.71 3.13 -11.05
C VAL A 14 -5.25 3.10 -10.57
N PHE A 15 -4.98 3.64 -9.37
CA PHE A 15 -3.63 3.61 -8.81
C PHE A 15 -3.20 2.20 -8.40
N HIS A 16 -4.08 1.45 -7.72
CA HIS A 16 -3.84 0.07 -7.34
C HIS A 16 -3.55 -0.82 -8.56
N ASP A 17 -4.39 -0.72 -9.60
CA ASP A 17 -4.28 -1.54 -10.81
C ASP A 17 -3.03 -1.17 -11.62
N ALA A 18 -2.65 0.12 -11.66
CA ALA A 18 -1.43 0.58 -12.32
C ALA A 18 -0.15 0.08 -11.61
N VAL A 19 -0.15 0.04 -10.27
CA VAL A 19 0.98 -0.47 -9.49
C VAL A 19 1.07 -2.00 -9.62
N GLN A 20 -0.05 -2.72 -9.50
CA GLN A 20 -0.09 -4.19 -9.62
C GLN A 20 0.27 -4.68 -11.03
N TYR A 21 -0.22 -4.01 -12.08
CA TYR A 21 0.10 -4.39 -13.47
C TYR A 21 1.60 -4.32 -13.76
N LYS A 22 2.29 -3.31 -13.22
CA LYS A 22 3.73 -3.14 -13.48
C LYS A 22 4.58 -4.14 -12.70
N LEU A 23 4.10 -4.61 -11.53
CA LEU A 23 4.82 -5.52 -10.65
C LEU A 23 4.72 -6.99 -11.08
N THR A 24 3.56 -7.40 -11.61
CA THR A 24 3.36 -8.76 -12.15
C THR A 24 4.23 -9.06 -13.37
N TYR A 25 4.60 -8.04 -14.15
CA TYR A 25 5.53 -8.17 -15.29
C TYR A 25 6.96 -8.57 -14.88
N PHE A 26 7.34 -8.43 -13.61
CA PHE A 26 8.72 -8.65 -13.14
C PHE A 26 9.05 -10.09 -12.69
N ASN A 27 8.10 -11.02 -12.63
CA ASN A 27 8.32 -12.27 -11.90
C ASN A 27 9.03 -13.41 -12.66
N GLY A 28 9.94 -13.08 -13.58
CA GLY A 28 10.89 -14.07 -14.09
C GLY A 28 11.59 -13.63 -15.37
N ARG A 29 12.92 -13.44 -15.32
CA ARG A 29 13.90 -13.66 -16.42
C ARG A 29 15.29 -13.07 -16.14
N GLY A 30 16.17 -13.80 -15.45
CA GLY A 30 17.65 -13.65 -15.59
C GLY A 30 18.32 -12.31 -15.23
N ARG A 31 19.66 -12.27 -15.32
CA ARG A 31 20.52 -11.17 -14.81
C ARG A 31 20.30 -9.80 -15.48
N ALA A 32 19.90 -9.75 -16.75
CA ALA A 32 19.61 -8.50 -17.45
C ALA A 32 18.29 -7.85 -17.00
N GLU A 33 17.31 -8.66 -16.58
CA GLU A 33 16.05 -8.15 -16.03
C GLU A 33 16.22 -7.72 -14.57
N CYS A 34 17.14 -8.33 -13.79
CA CYS A 34 17.49 -7.82 -12.47
C CYS A 34 17.99 -6.37 -12.51
N ALA A 35 18.89 -6.05 -13.45
CA ALA A 35 19.35 -4.68 -13.65
C ALA A 35 18.22 -3.74 -14.12
N ARG A 36 17.32 -4.24 -14.99
CA ARG A 36 16.12 -3.49 -15.41
C ARG A 36 15.17 -3.25 -14.24
N GLN A 37 15.00 -4.23 -13.36
CA GLN A 37 14.18 -4.15 -12.15
C GLN A 37 14.73 -3.16 -11.15
N ASP A 38 16.05 -3.14 -10.95
CA ASP A 38 16.71 -2.15 -10.08
C ASP A 38 16.51 -0.73 -10.61
N ASN A 39 16.61 -0.53 -11.93
CA ASN A 39 16.31 0.76 -12.54
C ASN A 39 14.83 1.11 -12.40
N LEU A 40 13.90 0.18 -12.64
CA LEU A 40 12.47 0.45 -12.52
C LEU A 40 12.02 0.70 -11.08
N LYS A 41 12.67 0.06 -10.11
CA LYS A 41 12.50 0.36 -8.69
C LYS A 41 12.86 1.81 -8.38
N LYS A 42 14.04 2.25 -8.83
CA LYS A 42 14.55 3.62 -8.59
C LYS A 42 13.79 4.69 -9.38
N ASP A 43 13.50 4.43 -10.65
CA ASP A 43 12.98 5.44 -11.58
C ASP A 43 11.46 5.54 -11.55
N VAL A 44 10.77 4.48 -11.12
CA VAL A 44 9.30 4.41 -11.17
C VAL A 44 8.72 4.11 -9.80
N LEU A 45 9.10 2.99 -9.17
CA LEU A 45 8.42 2.51 -7.98
C LEU A 45 8.56 3.46 -6.80
N LEU A 46 9.80 3.81 -6.42
CA LEU A 46 10.05 4.67 -5.27
C LEU A 46 9.50 6.10 -5.49
N PRO A 47 9.66 6.74 -6.66
CA PRO A 47 9.05 8.05 -6.91
C PRO A 47 7.51 8.04 -6.89
N ALA A 48 6.88 6.98 -7.43
CA ALA A 48 5.42 6.84 -7.41
C ALA A 48 4.91 6.56 -5.99
N ARG A 49 5.61 5.69 -5.25
CA ARG A 49 5.38 5.43 -3.83
C ARG A 49 5.47 6.73 -3.04
N ASP A 50 6.53 7.53 -3.20
CA ASP A 50 6.73 8.74 -2.40
C ASP A 50 5.61 9.75 -2.60
N LYS A 51 5.12 9.89 -3.83
CA LYS A 51 3.94 10.69 -4.14
C LYS A 51 2.71 10.13 -3.42
N PHE A 52 2.45 8.83 -3.58
CA PHE A 52 1.26 8.18 -3.01
C PHE A 52 1.25 8.20 -1.48
N PHE A 53 2.35 7.80 -0.84
CA PHE A 53 2.50 7.83 0.61
C PHE A 53 2.51 9.27 1.13
N GLY A 54 3.06 10.23 0.38
CA GLY A 54 2.91 11.65 0.68
C GLY A 54 1.44 12.10 0.74
N PHE A 55 0.55 11.53 -0.07
CA PHE A 55 -0.89 11.74 0.07
C PHE A 55 -1.47 11.01 1.29
N LEU A 56 -1.18 9.72 1.46
CA LEU A 56 -1.70 8.93 2.60
C LEU A 56 -1.31 9.55 3.94
N THR A 57 -0.05 9.94 4.13
CA THR A 57 0.43 10.57 5.36
C THR A 57 -0.33 11.87 5.66
N LYS A 58 -0.74 12.66 4.65
CA LYS A 58 -1.58 13.85 4.89
C LYS A 58 -2.96 13.48 5.45
N PHE A 59 -3.59 12.44 4.92
CA PHE A 59 -4.88 11.96 5.43
C PHE A 59 -4.74 11.39 6.84
N LEU A 60 -3.73 10.55 7.08
CA LEU A 60 -3.47 9.95 8.39
C LEU A 60 -3.13 11.00 9.45
N LYS A 61 -2.38 12.05 9.10
CA LYS A 61 -2.10 13.16 10.04
C LYS A 61 -3.33 14.02 10.34
N LYS A 62 -4.23 14.18 9.37
CA LYS A 62 -5.46 14.94 9.55
C LYS A 62 -6.48 14.20 10.43
N ASN A 63 -6.38 12.87 10.50
CA ASN A 63 -7.33 12.03 11.21
C ASN A 63 -6.71 11.39 12.46
N SER A 64 -7.13 11.84 13.65
CA SER A 64 -6.62 11.33 14.92
C SER A 64 -7.00 9.88 15.21
N SER A 65 -7.97 9.31 14.48
CA SER A 65 -8.35 7.91 14.65
C SER A 65 -7.25 6.95 14.18
N GLY A 66 -6.32 7.41 13.34
CA GLY A 66 -5.33 6.55 12.69
C GLY A 66 -5.89 5.67 11.58
N PHE A 67 -7.14 5.90 11.15
CA PHE A 67 -7.71 5.37 9.91
C PHE A 67 -7.74 6.46 8.83
N LEU A 68 -7.89 6.06 7.57
CA LEU A 68 -7.87 7.00 6.43
C LEU A 68 -9.13 7.86 6.37
N VAL A 69 -10.28 7.33 6.80
CA VAL A 69 -11.58 8.03 6.77
C VAL A 69 -12.35 7.74 8.06
N GLY A 70 -12.80 8.79 8.75
CA GLY A 70 -13.64 8.67 9.95
C GLY A 70 -12.92 8.04 11.14
N ASP A 71 -13.68 7.45 12.07
CA ASP A 71 -13.18 6.91 13.34
C ASP A 71 -13.11 5.38 13.38
N SER A 72 -13.49 4.71 12.30
CA SER A 72 -13.61 3.25 12.21
C SER A 72 -12.96 2.71 10.94
N VAL A 73 -12.63 1.42 10.97
CA VAL A 73 -12.01 0.74 9.83
C VAL A 73 -12.96 0.72 8.64
N THR A 74 -12.45 1.12 7.48
CA THR A 74 -13.16 1.06 6.20
C THR A 74 -12.48 0.08 5.25
N TRP A 75 -13.15 -0.26 4.15
CA TRP A 75 -12.56 -1.10 3.11
C TRP A 75 -11.29 -0.47 2.50
N VAL A 76 -11.15 0.86 2.52
CA VAL A 76 -9.96 1.57 2.05
C VAL A 76 -8.76 1.25 2.94
N ASP A 77 -8.97 1.20 4.26
CA ASP A 77 -7.91 0.85 5.20
C ASP A 77 -7.40 -0.58 4.96
N LEU A 78 -8.31 -1.52 4.66
CA LEU A 78 -7.97 -2.89 4.32
C LEU A 78 -7.16 -2.98 3.03
N LEU A 79 -7.59 -2.28 1.99
CA LEU A 79 -6.90 -2.25 0.69
C LEU A 79 -5.48 -1.72 0.84
N ILE A 80 -5.31 -0.61 1.55
CA ILE A 80 -3.98 0.00 1.75
C ILE A 80 -3.09 -0.89 2.62
N ALA A 81 -3.61 -1.46 3.71
CA ALA A 81 -2.83 -2.35 4.57
C ALA A 81 -2.35 -3.60 3.83
N GLU A 82 -3.22 -4.23 3.04
CA GLU A 82 -2.88 -5.40 2.22
C GLU A 82 -1.82 -5.04 1.17
N HIS A 83 -2.04 -3.96 0.42
CA HIS A 83 -1.12 -3.50 -0.61
C HIS A 83 0.27 -3.21 -0.03
N VAL A 84 0.34 -2.45 1.06
CA VAL A 84 1.59 -2.09 1.72
C VAL A 84 2.32 -3.32 2.24
N SER A 85 1.59 -4.28 2.84
CA SER A 85 2.17 -5.52 3.34
C SER A 85 2.73 -6.40 2.21
N SER A 86 2.01 -6.53 1.09
CA SER A 86 2.46 -7.28 -0.09
C SER A 86 3.67 -6.62 -0.75
N MET A 87 3.73 -5.29 -0.74
CA MET A 87 4.87 -4.56 -1.27
C MET A 87 6.10 -4.62 -0.37
N GLN A 88 5.93 -4.56 0.95
CA GLN A 88 7.04 -4.66 1.90
C GLN A 88 7.75 -6.02 1.82
N SER A 89 7.02 -7.11 1.56
CA SER A 89 7.64 -8.44 1.39
C SER A 89 8.50 -8.53 0.12
N LYS A 90 8.14 -7.79 -0.93
CA LYS A 90 8.88 -7.74 -2.22
C LYS A 90 10.00 -6.71 -2.22
N VAL A 91 9.81 -5.60 -1.50
CA VAL A 91 10.72 -4.46 -1.44
C VAL A 91 10.88 -4.07 0.04
N PRO A 92 11.91 -4.58 0.74
CA PRO A 92 12.07 -4.37 2.18
C PRO A 92 12.12 -2.89 2.59
N GLU A 93 12.71 -2.04 1.74
CA GLU A 93 12.78 -0.59 1.97
C GLU A 93 11.48 0.16 1.61
N TYR A 94 10.41 -0.53 1.23
CA TYR A 94 9.20 0.12 0.71
C TYR A 94 8.59 1.10 1.71
N LEU A 95 8.65 0.81 3.00
CA LEU A 95 8.12 1.67 4.06
C LEU A 95 9.12 2.68 4.64
N GLU A 96 10.37 2.71 4.16
CA GLU A 96 11.37 3.65 4.66
C GLU A 96 10.94 5.10 4.45
N GLY A 97 11.03 5.91 5.50
CA GLY A 97 10.64 7.32 5.48
C GLY A 97 9.14 7.60 5.69
N PHE A 98 8.30 6.56 5.83
CA PHE A 98 6.84 6.72 5.98
C PHE A 98 6.28 5.99 7.22
N PRO A 99 6.68 6.39 8.44
CA PRO A 99 6.27 5.71 9.67
C PRO A 99 4.75 5.75 9.91
N GLU A 100 4.04 6.77 9.42
CA GLU A 100 2.59 6.87 9.57
C GLU A 100 1.85 5.79 8.76
N VAL A 101 2.33 5.52 7.54
CA VAL A 101 1.76 4.46 6.68
C VAL A 101 2.02 3.08 7.29
N LYS A 102 3.22 2.87 7.85
CA LYS A 102 3.54 1.65 8.59
C LYS A 102 2.62 1.45 9.80
N ALA A 103 2.44 2.49 10.62
CA ALA A 103 1.58 2.44 11.79
C ALA A 103 0.11 2.17 11.42
N HIS A 104 -0.38 2.74 10.31
CA HIS A 104 -1.70 2.45 9.77
C HIS A 104 -1.86 0.97 9.41
N MET A 105 -0.93 0.42 8.63
CA MET A 105 -0.94 -1.00 8.25
C MET A 105 -0.94 -1.91 9.48
N GLU A 106 -0.04 -1.67 10.44
CA GLU A 106 0.05 -2.45 11.69
C GLU A 106 -1.23 -2.34 12.52
N LYS A 107 -1.85 -1.15 12.58
CA LYS A 107 -3.13 -0.94 13.24
C LYS A 107 -4.23 -1.78 12.60
N VAL A 108 -4.35 -1.78 11.27
CA VAL A 108 -5.34 -2.60 10.56
C VAL A 108 -5.10 -4.09 10.81
N HIS A 109 -3.85 -4.55 10.73
CA HIS A 109 -3.49 -5.95 10.99
C HIS A 109 -3.73 -6.37 12.45
N SER A 110 -3.72 -5.43 13.40
CA SER A 110 -3.99 -5.70 14.81
C SER A 110 -5.47 -6.03 15.11
N ILE A 111 -6.39 -5.74 14.18
CA ILE A 111 -7.82 -6.01 14.36
C ILE A 111 -8.03 -7.53 14.52
N PRO A 112 -8.66 -8.02 15.60
CA PRO A 112 -8.65 -9.44 15.96
C PRO A 112 -9.11 -10.39 14.83
N LYS A 113 -10.15 -10.01 14.09
CA LYS A 113 -10.66 -10.81 12.96
C LYS A 113 -9.68 -10.87 11.80
N ILE A 114 -9.00 -9.75 11.52
CA ILE A 114 -8.01 -9.63 10.44
C ILE A 114 -6.74 -10.39 10.83
N LYS A 115 -6.24 -10.17 12.05
CA LYS A 115 -5.09 -10.89 12.59
C LYS A 115 -5.29 -12.40 12.49
N LYS A 116 -6.43 -12.90 12.97
CA LYS A 116 -6.78 -14.32 12.90
C LYS A 116 -6.79 -14.84 11.45
N TRP A 117 -7.32 -14.06 10.51
CA TRP A 117 -7.31 -14.44 9.10
C TRP A 117 -5.90 -14.46 8.51
N ILE A 118 -5.06 -13.47 8.81
CA ILE A 118 -3.66 -13.42 8.34
C ILE A 118 -2.87 -14.63 8.85
N GLU A 119 -3.11 -15.05 10.10
CA GLU A 119 -2.45 -16.22 10.70
C GLU A 119 -2.92 -17.56 10.08
N SER A 120 -4.18 -17.64 9.63
CA SER A 120 -4.76 -18.89 9.11
C SER A 120 -4.87 -18.98 7.58
N ARG A 121 -4.70 -17.87 6.85
CA ARG A 121 -4.87 -17.86 5.39
C ARG A 121 -3.85 -18.77 4.72
N PRO A 122 -4.20 -19.48 3.64
CA PRO A 122 -3.23 -20.21 2.85
C PRO A 122 -2.11 -19.28 2.39
N ALA A 123 -0.87 -19.79 2.44
CA ALA A 123 0.25 -19.10 1.83
C ALA A 123 0.06 -19.06 0.30
N SER A 124 0.22 -17.87 -0.27
CA SER A 124 0.20 -17.64 -1.71
C SER A 124 1.40 -16.80 -2.09
N ASP A 125 1.98 -17.07 -3.25
CA ASP A 125 3.03 -16.22 -3.87
C ASP A 125 2.45 -14.92 -4.46
N TYR A 126 1.13 -14.74 -4.33
CA TYR A 126 0.34 -13.61 -4.82
C TYR A 126 -0.33 -12.89 -3.65
#